data_AF-A0A957P1C5-F1
#
_entry.id   AF-A0A957P1C5-F1
#
_cell.length_a   1.000
_cell.length_b   1.000
_cell.length_c   1.000
_cell.angle_alpha   90.00
_cell.angle_beta   90.00
_cell.angle_gamma   90.00
#
_symmetry.space_group_name_H-M   'P 1'
#
loop_
_entity.id
_entity.type
_entity.pdbx_description
1 polymer ?
#
loop_
_entity_poly.entity_id
_entity_poly.type
_entity_poly.pdbx_seq_one_letter_code
_entity_poly.pdbx_strand_id
1 'polypeptide(L)'
;RHGLGNVTMEQIAQEAGVGIATVYRQFGDKAGLLDAFSETFRPQVLQAELMLGQSGNLRDDLLRVVERLLRFMQENGDLFRLILVEHSADLALVRAIQQTPNRTLFRLAALFQTLMDTGQLEKGDAQKMALALIGMVFGFGFIGPQLYDLPSRQVEETAQMIVNIFLQGVKKTT
;
A
#
# COMPACT_ATOMS: atom_id res chain seq x y z
N ARG A 1 -21.79 -3.24 -6.20
CA ARG A 1 -22.80 -2.71 -7.16
C ARG A 1 -23.52 -1.43 -6.67
N HIS A 2 -22.97 -0.70 -5.69
CA HIS A 2 -23.37 0.67 -5.35
C HIS A 2 -22.09 1.48 -5.14
N GLY A 3 -22.08 2.77 -5.51
CA GLY A 3 -20.95 3.66 -5.25
C GLY A 3 -20.70 3.72 -3.75
N LEU A 4 -19.53 3.26 -3.32
CA LEU A 4 -19.21 2.99 -1.91
C LEU A 4 -19.26 4.22 -1.00
N GLY A 5 -19.29 5.45 -1.53
CA GLY A 5 -19.38 6.68 -0.73
C GLY A 5 -20.66 6.82 0.12
N ASN A 6 -21.69 5.99 -0.10
CA ASN A 6 -22.96 6.03 0.63
C ASN A 6 -23.27 4.71 1.38
N VAL A 7 -22.30 3.85 1.65
CA VAL A 7 -22.56 2.60 2.39
C VAL A 7 -22.82 2.90 3.87
N THR A 8 -23.96 2.46 4.39
CA THR A 8 -24.31 2.63 5.81
C THR A 8 -24.10 1.35 6.61
N MET A 9 -23.97 1.46 7.94
CA MET A 9 -23.83 0.29 8.83
C MET A 9 -25.03 -0.66 8.72
N GLU A 10 -26.23 -0.12 8.45
CA GLU A 10 -27.47 -0.87 8.18
C GLU A 10 -27.33 -1.73 6.93
N GLN A 11 -26.79 -1.16 5.83
CA GLN A 11 -26.59 -1.87 4.57
C GLN A 11 -25.54 -2.98 4.72
N ILE A 12 -24.48 -2.72 5.49
CA ILE A 12 -23.46 -3.72 5.81
C ILE A 12 -24.08 -4.88 6.60
N ALA A 13 -24.88 -4.57 7.64
CA ALA A 13 -25.55 -5.58 8.44
C ALA A 13 -26.50 -6.45 7.59
N GLN A 14 -27.27 -5.81 6.71
CA GLN A 14 -28.19 -6.48 5.79
C GLN A 14 -27.45 -7.42 4.83
N GLU A 15 -26.39 -6.94 4.18
CA GLU A 15 -25.60 -7.76 3.24
C GLU A 15 -24.89 -8.92 3.95
N ALA A 16 -24.38 -8.70 5.16
CA ALA A 16 -23.72 -9.72 5.96
C ALA A 16 -24.71 -10.70 6.64
N GLY A 17 -26.03 -10.49 6.52
CA GLY A 17 -27.04 -11.32 7.15
C GLY A 17 -27.00 -11.30 8.68
N VAL A 18 -26.50 -10.23 9.28
CA VAL A 18 -26.37 -10.07 10.74
C VAL A 18 -27.23 -8.92 11.26
N GLY A 19 -27.58 -8.96 12.55
CA GLY A 19 -28.29 -7.85 13.20
C GLY A 19 -27.41 -6.60 13.30
N ILE A 20 -28.00 -5.42 13.09
CA ILE A 20 -27.29 -4.14 13.18
C ILE A 20 -26.57 -3.93 14.53
N ALA A 21 -27.21 -4.34 15.63
CA ALA A 21 -26.61 -4.28 16.97
C ALA A 21 -25.35 -5.16 17.10
N THR A 22 -25.23 -6.23 16.32
CA THR A 22 -24.03 -7.08 16.27
C THR A 22 -22.88 -6.34 15.59
N VAL A 23 -23.16 -5.62 14.49
CA VAL A 23 -22.15 -4.82 13.78
C VAL A 23 -21.62 -3.70 14.67
N TYR A 24 -22.50 -2.91 15.31
CA TYR A 24 -22.09 -1.85 16.24
C TYR A 24 -21.34 -2.40 17.47
N ARG A 25 -21.69 -3.58 17.98
CA ARG A 25 -20.97 -4.21 19.10
C ARG A 25 -19.55 -4.61 18.72
N GLN A 26 -19.37 -5.11 17.50
CA GLN A 26 -18.08 -5.62 17.03
C GLN A 26 -17.15 -4.49 16.59
N PHE A 27 -17.68 -3.48 15.92
CA PHE A 27 -16.88 -2.47 15.21
C PHE A 27 -17.05 -1.06 15.77
N GLY A 28 -18.00 -0.84 16.68
CA GLY A 28 -18.36 0.50 17.12
C GLY A 28 -19.03 1.24 15.97
N ASP A 29 -18.30 2.14 15.33
CA ASP A 29 -18.79 2.92 14.21
C ASP A 29 -18.15 2.48 12.88
N LYS A 30 -18.45 3.23 11.83
CA LYS A 30 -17.91 2.99 10.49
C LYS A 30 -16.39 3.16 10.44
N ALA A 31 -15.80 4.03 11.26
CA ALA A 31 -14.36 4.19 11.33
C ALA A 31 -13.70 2.96 11.96
N GLY A 32 -14.25 2.45 13.06
CA GLY A 32 -13.76 1.21 13.69
C GLY A 32 -13.91 -0.03 12.80
N LEU A 33 -14.94 -0.06 11.94
CA LEU A 33 -15.07 -1.06 10.87
C LEU A 33 -13.92 -0.95 9.85
N LEU A 34 -13.64 0.25 9.33
CA LEU A 34 -12.54 0.48 8.38
C LEU A 34 -11.16 0.22 8.99
N ASP A 35 -10.97 0.51 10.27
CA ASP A 35 -9.75 0.19 11.01
C ASP A 35 -9.56 -1.34 11.10
N ALA A 36 -10.61 -2.08 11.48
CA ALA A 36 -10.59 -3.54 11.50
C ALA A 36 -10.32 -4.14 10.11
N PHE A 37 -10.84 -3.53 9.04
CA PHE A 37 -10.49 -3.91 7.67
C PHE A 37 -9.01 -3.63 7.36
N SER A 38 -8.48 -2.48 7.77
CA SER A 38 -7.07 -2.11 7.57
C SER A 38 -6.11 -3.09 8.25
N GLU A 39 -6.48 -3.64 9.41
CA GLU A 39 -5.72 -4.70 10.09
C GLU A 39 -5.56 -5.98 9.26
N THR A 40 -6.56 -6.30 8.41
CA THR A 40 -6.54 -7.48 7.55
C THR A 40 -5.45 -7.41 6.47
N PHE A 41 -4.97 -6.20 6.17
CA PHE A 41 -3.94 -5.95 5.16
C PHE A 41 -2.51 -6.01 5.70
N ARG A 42 -2.33 -5.83 7.02
CA ARG A 42 -1.00 -5.84 7.65
C ARG A 42 -0.19 -7.11 7.37
N PRO A 43 -0.76 -8.33 7.38
CA PRO A 43 0.01 -9.54 7.07
C PRO A 43 0.59 -9.55 5.65
N GLN A 44 -0.13 -9.00 4.67
CA GLN A 44 0.33 -8.97 3.28
C GLN A 44 1.50 -8.01 3.10
N VAL A 45 1.41 -6.82 3.70
CA VAL A 45 2.49 -5.83 3.71
C VAL A 45 3.71 -6.36 4.45
N LEU A 46 3.51 -6.99 5.61
CA LEU A 46 4.58 -7.63 6.37
C LEU A 46 5.25 -8.76 5.57
N GLN A 47 4.49 -9.59 4.87
CA GLN A 47 5.03 -10.64 4.04
C GLN A 47 5.90 -10.07 2.92
N ALA A 48 5.45 -9.00 2.25
CA ALA A 48 6.23 -8.32 1.23
C ALA A 48 7.53 -7.75 1.83
N GLU A 49 7.46 -7.09 2.98
CA GLU A 49 8.66 -6.58 3.67
C GLU A 49 9.69 -7.67 3.98
N LEU A 50 9.24 -8.87 4.37
CA LEU A 50 10.12 -10.00 4.66
C LEU A 50 10.86 -10.54 3.43
N MET A 51 10.40 -10.24 2.21
CA MET A 51 11.07 -10.67 0.97
C MET A 51 12.34 -9.86 0.67
N LEU A 52 12.50 -8.70 1.30
CA LEU A 52 13.69 -7.87 1.17
C LEU A 52 14.91 -8.57 1.77
N GLY A 53 16.03 -8.58 1.04
CA GLY A 53 17.29 -9.20 1.46
C GLY A 53 17.36 -10.72 1.24
N GLN A 54 16.32 -11.36 0.71
CA GLN A 54 16.30 -12.82 0.56
C GLN A 54 17.05 -13.34 -0.66
N SER A 55 17.13 -12.59 -1.77
CA SER A 55 17.83 -13.07 -2.98
C SER A 55 19.33 -12.74 -2.99
N GLY A 56 19.78 -11.82 -2.14
CA GLY A 56 21.11 -11.21 -2.26
C GLY A 56 21.23 -10.22 -3.44
N ASN A 57 20.15 -9.97 -4.18
CA ASN A 57 20.09 -8.99 -5.25
C ASN A 57 18.96 -7.99 -4.98
N LEU A 58 19.33 -6.72 -4.76
CA LEU A 58 18.37 -5.65 -4.46
C LEU A 58 17.28 -5.51 -5.52
N ARG A 59 17.62 -5.64 -6.80
CA ARG A 59 16.65 -5.51 -7.89
C ARG A 59 15.61 -6.62 -7.83
N ASP A 60 16.04 -7.86 -7.64
CA ASP A 60 15.16 -9.02 -7.60
C ASP A 60 14.27 -9.01 -6.35
N ASP A 61 14.81 -8.54 -5.22
CA ASP A 61 14.03 -8.30 -4.01
C ASP A 61 12.96 -7.24 -4.23
N LEU A 62 13.33 -6.08 -4.80
CA LEU A 62 12.37 -5.00 -5.07
C LEU A 62 11.30 -5.43 -6.09
N LEU A 63 11.66 -6.19 -7.12
CA LEU A 63 10.68 -6.72 -8.09
C LEU A 63 9.63 -7.57 -7.40
N ARG A 64 10.05 -8.55 -6.59
CA ARG A 64 9.13 -9.44 -5.88
C ARG A 64 8.21 -8.67 -4.92
N VAL A 65 8.75 -7.68 -4.21
CA VAL A 65 7.97 -6.84 -3.30
C VAL A 65 6.96 -5.99 -4.06
N VAL A 66 7.39 -5.29 -5.10
CA VAL A 66 6.52 -4.41 -5.89
C VAL A 66 5.42 -5.21 -6.58
N GLU A 67 5.74 -6.35 -7.21
CA GLU A 67 4.74 -7.22 -7.83
C GLU A 67 3.69 -7.70 -6.82
N ARG A 68 4.12 -8.13 -5.63
CA ARG A 68 3.22 -8.59 -4.57
C ARG A 68 2.28 -7.46 -4.12
N LEU A 69 2.81 -6.26 -3.91
CA LEU A 69 2.02 -5.10 -3.48
C LEU A 69 1.04 -4.64 -4.56
N LEU A 70 1.46 -4.63 -5.82
CA LEU A 70 0.59 -4.28 -6.95
C LEU A 70 -0.56 -5.30 -7.09
N ARG A 71 -0.27 -6.61 -7.05
CA ARG A 71 -1.31 -7.66 -7.07
C ARG A 71 -2.29 -7.49 -5.92
N PHE A 72 -1.77 -7.26 -4.73
CA PHE A 72 -2.58 -7.05 -3.55
C PHE A 72 -3.52 -5.84 -3.68
N MET A 73 -3.03 -4.71 -4.20
CA MET A 73 -3.87 -3.53 -4.45
C MET A 73 -4.95 -3.80 -5.49
N GLN A 74 -4.64 -4.57 -6.53
CA GLN A 74 -5.62 -4.93 -7.57
C GLN A 74 -6.71 -5.87 -7.05
N GLU A 75 -6.32 -6.91 -6.31
CA GLU A 75 -7.25 -7.87 -5.70
C GLU A 75 -8.19 -7.20 -4.68
N ASN A 76 -7.75 -6.10 -4.07
CA ASN A 76 -8.47 -5.39 -3.01
C ASN A 76 -8.88 -3.96 -3.41
N GLY A 77 -8.94 -3.65 -4.71
CA GLY A 77 -9.10 -2.28 -5.22
C GLY A 77 -10.36 -1.55 -4.73
N ASP A 78 -11.48 -2.27 -4.59
CA ASP A 78 -12.73 -1.73 -4.04
C ASP A 78 -12.59 -1.31 -2.57
N LEU A 79 -11.80 -2.07 -1.79
CA LEU A 79 -11.55 -1.77 -0.37
C LEU A 79 -10.61 -0.58 -0.21
N PHE A 80 -9.54 -0.50 -1.02
CA PHE A 80 -8.69 0.70 -1.04
C PHE A 80 -9.49 1.94 -1.44
N ARG A 81 -10.42 1.79 -2.39
CA ARG A 81 -11.33 2.87 -2.79
C ARG A 81 -12.25 3.29 -1.63
N LEU A 82 -12.80 2.34 -0.88
CA LEU A 82 -13.62 2.62 0.30
C LEU A 82 -12.84 3.46 1.33
N ILE A 83 -11.63 3.00 1.71
CA ILE A 83 -10.78 3.65 2.71
C ILE A 83 -10.43 5.09 2.30
N LEU A 84 -10.15 5.31 1.01
CA LEU A 84 -9.69 6.60 0.49
C LEU A 84 -10.84 7.58 0.17
N VAL A 85 -12.04 7.08 -0.18
CA VAL A 85 -13.19 7.92 -0.54
C VAL A 85 -14.05 8.31 0.67
N GLU A 86 -14.24 7.41 1.64
CA GLU A 86 -15.09 7.69 2.82
C GLU A 86 -14.46 8.65 3.84
N HIS A 87 -13.17 8.90 3.70
CA HIS A 87 -12.50 9.92 4.46
C HIS A 87 -12.31 11.14 3.59
N SER A 88 -13.27 12.04 3.65
CA SER A 88 -13.16 13.38 3.09
C SER A 88 -11.86 14.06 3.57
N ALA A 89 -10.94 14.14 2.61
CA ALA A 89 -9.81 15.06 2.43
C ALA A 89 -8.69 15.20 3.49
N ASP A 90 -8.91 15.07 4.81
CA ASP A 90 -7.85 15.53 5.76
C ASP A 90 -7.29 14.50 6.75
N LEU A 91 -7.96 13.35 7.00
CA LEU A 91 -7.59 12.54 8.19
C LEU A 91 -7.43 11.02 8.01
N ALA A 92 -7.97 10.30 7.03
CA ALA A 92 -7.69 8.84 6.95
C ALA A 92 -6.31 8.52 6.47
N LEU A 93 -5.91 9.07 5.32
CA LEU A 93 -4.63 8.69 4.76
C LEU A 93 -3.55 9.07 5.78
N VAL A 94 -3.70 10.25 6.39
CA VAL A 94 -2.87 10.73 7.50
C VAL A 94 -2.97 9.83 8.74
N ARG A 95 -4.15 9.43 9.22
CA ARG A 95 -4.31 8.56 10.41
C ARG A 95 -3.92 7.10 10.15
N ALA A 96 -4.24 6.51 9.01
CA ALA A 96 -3.77 5.19 8.60
C ALA A 96 -2.23 5.16 8.49
N ILE A 97 -1.63 6.26 8.02
CA ILE A 97 -0.17 6.46 8.02
C ILE A 97 0.40 6.74 9.44
N GLN A 98 -0.36 7.38 10.33
CA GLN A 98 0.11 7.79 11.68
C GLN A 98 -0.20 6.81 12.83
N GLN A 99 -1.30 6.04 12.77
CA GLN A 99 -1.82 5.18 13.85
C GLN A 99 -1.08 3.85 13.92
N THR A 100 -0.48 3.41 12.82
CA THR A 100 0.56 2.38 12.83
C THR A 100 1.87 3.14 12.75
N PRO A 101 2.83 2.99 13.70
CA PRO A 101 4.16 3.56 13.48
C PRO A 101 4.60 3.06 12.11
N ASN A 102 4.87 3.99 11.20
CA ASN A 102 4.97 3.88 9.74
C ASN A 102 5.97 2.78 9.31
N ARG A 103 5.67 1.52 9.65
CA ARG A 103 6.65 0.44 9.80
C ARG A 103 7.27 0.11 8.46
N THR A 104 6.44 0.14 7.41
CA THR A 104 6.89 -0.04 6.03
C THR A 104 7.82 1.07 5.58
N LEU A 105 7.46 2.34 5.82
CA LEU A 105 8.34 3.47 5.51
C LEU A 105 9.66 3.38 6.27
N PHE A 106 9.62 3.17 7.58
CA PHE A 106 10.82 3.08 8.42
C PHE A 106 11.69 1.86 8.07
N ARG A 107 11.10 0.71 7.75
CA ARG A 107 11.84 -0.49 7.34
C ARG A 107 12.48 -0.33 5.98
N LEU A 108 11.76 0.21 4.99
CA LEU A 108 12.33 0.52 3.68
C LEU A 108 13.45 1.56 3.80
N ALA A 109 13.26 2.60 4.61
CA ALA A 109 14.29 3.59 4.88
C ALA A 109 15.52 2.95 5.55
N ALA A 110 15.34 2.07 6.53
CA ALA A 110 16.45 1.36 7.18
C ALA A 110 17.21 0.44 6.21
N LEU A 111 16.49 -0.24 5.31
CA LEU A 111 17.10 -1.02 4.24
C LEU A 111 17.92 -0.12 3.30
N PHE A 112 17.33 0.98 2.81
CA PHE A 112 18.03 1.90 1.92
C PHE A 112 19.24 2.54 2.60
N GLN A 113 19.14 2.88 3.88
CA GLN A 113 20.29 3.34 4.66
C GLN A 113 21.42 2.30 4.69
N THR A 114 21.10 1.03 4.95
CA THR A 114 22.08 -0.06 4.95
C THR A 114 22.75 -0.22 3.58
N LEU A 115 21.98 -0.09 2.50
CA LEU A 115 22.50 -0.17 1.12
C LEU A 115 23.38 1.04 0.77
N MET A 116 23.07 2.22 1.29
CA MET A 116 23.94 3.40 1.19
C MET A 116 25.25 3.21 1.95
N ASP A 117 25.17 2.70 3.19
CA ASP A 117 26.35 2.50 4.06
C ASP A 117 27.31 1.45 3.49
N THR A 118 26.77 0.45 2.76
CA THR A 118 27.55 -0.57 2.05
C THR A 118 27.96 -0.17 0.63
N GLY A 119 27.61 1.04 0.18
CA GLY A 119 27.98 1.57 -1.14
C GLY A 119 27.24 0.95 -2.33
N GLN A 120 26.17 0.19 -2.07
CA GLN A 120 25.33 -0.41 -3.11
C GLN A 120 24.30 0.56 -3.70
N LEU A 121 24.04 1.67 -3.00
CA LEU A 121 23.11 2.72 -3.39
C LEU A 121 23.71 4.10 -3.11
N GLU A 122 23.35 5.11 -3.89
CA GLU A 122 23.89 6.46 -3.70
C GLU A 122 23.46 7.08 -2.36
N LYS A 123 24.34 7.92 -1.79
CA LYS A 123 23.98 8.69 -0.61
C LYS A 123 22.81 9.62 -0.92
N GLY A 124 21.79 9.57 -0.07
CA GLY A 124 20.61 10.39 -0.18
C GLY A 124 19.77 10.35 1.10
N ASP A 125 18.52 10.77 0.99
CA ASP A 125 17.55 10.72 2.08
C ASP A 125 16.75 9.41 1.99
N ALA A 126 17.08 8.45 2.86
CA ALA A 126 16.47 7.13 2.85
C ALA A 126 14.95 7.15 3.05
N GLN A 127 14.43 8.12 3.82
CA GLN A 127 12.99 8.27 4.04
C GLN A 127 12.30 8.76 2.78
N LYS A 128 12.88 9.76 2.08
CA LYS A 128 12.32 10.25 0.80
C LYS A 128 12.35 9.17 -0.27
N MET A 129 13.39 8.35 -0.32
CA MET A 129 13.48 7.21 -1.24
C MET A 129 12.39 6.16 -0.96
N ALA A 130 12.21 5.80 0.32
CA ALA A 130 11.13 4.90 0.73
C ALA A 130 9.75 5.47 0.35
N LEU A 131 9.52 6.75 0.61
CA LEU A 131 8.29 7.42 0.25
C LEU A 131 8.06 7.46 -1.27
N ALA A 132 9.11 7.70 -2.07
CA ALA A 132 9.03 7.70 -3.52
C ALA A 132 8.63 6.33 -4.08
N LEU A 133 9.23 5.24 -3.56
CA LEU A 133 8.86 3.88 -3.95
C LEU A 133 7.39 3.58 -3.58
N ILE A 134 6.98 3.89 -2.35
CA ILE A 134 5.59 3.73 -1.89
C ILE A 134 4.63 4.53 -2.79
N GLY A 135 4.98 5.77 -3.11
CA GLY A 135 4.19 6.64 -3.98
C GLY A 135 4.01 6.09 -5.39
N MET A 136 5.06 5.51 -5.98
CA MET A 136 4.95 4.85 -7.29
C MET A 136 4.06 3.60 -7.23
N VAL A 137 4.23 2.74 -6.23
CA VAL A 137 3.39 1.55 -6.05
C VAL A 137 1.92 1.96 -5.89
N PHE A 138 1.64 2.97 -5.09
CA PHE A 138 0.28 3.49 -4.89
C PHE A 138 -0.28 4.16 -6.16
N GLY A 139 0.53 4.94 -6.86
CA GLY A 139 0.16 5.61 -8.10
C GLY A 139 -0.27 4.63 -9.19
N PHE A 140 0.52 3.58 -9.42
CA PHE A 140 0.23 2.59 -10.46
C PHE A 140 -0.70 1.46 -9.99
N GLY A 141 -0.66 1.09 -8.71
CA GLY A 141 -1.47 0.00 -8.15
C GLY A 141 -2.90 0.42 -7.82
N PHE A 142 -3.12 1.71 -7.53
CA PHE A 142 -4.43 2.22 -7.12
C PHE A 142 -4.91 3.39 -7.98
N ILE A 143 -4.17 4.49 -8.04
CA ILE A 143 -4.65 5.73 -8.70
C ILE A 143 -4.86 5.50 -10.21
N GLY A 144 -3.88 4.91 -10.91
CA GLY A 144 -3.94 4.67 -12.35
C GLY A 144 -5.16 3.87 -12.78
N PRO A 145 -5.38 2.66 -12.22
CA PRO A 145 -6.55 1.85 -12.56
C PRO A 145 -7.88 2.50 -12.17
N GLN A 146 -7.95 3.24 -11.06
CA GLN A 146 -9.21 3.76 -10.54
C GLN A 146 -9.62 5.13 -11.11
N LEU A 147 -8.65 6.00 -11.44
CA LEU A 147 -8.92 7.36 -11.95
C LEU A 147 -8.64 7.53 -13.44
N TYR A 148 -7.74 6.74 -14.01
CA TYR A 148 -7.20 6.96 -15.35
C TYR A 148 -7.41 5.79 -16.32
N ASP A 149 -8.14 4.74 -15.92
CA ASP A 149 -8.40 3.52 -16.71
C ASP A 149 -7.12 2.89 -17.27
N LEU A 150 -6.01 3.02 -16.52
CA LEU A 150 -4.73 2.39 -16.88
C LEU A 150 -4.80 0.91 -16.49
N PRO A 151 -4.81 -0.02 -17.45
CA PRO A 151 -5.15 -1.41 -17.17
C PRO A 151 -4.10 -2.10 -16.30
N SER A 152 -4.60 -2.73 -15.25
CA SER A 152 -3.85 -3.42 -14.20
C SER A 152 -3.28 -4.79 -14.62
N ARG A 153 -3.64 -5.32 -15.80
CA ARG A 153 -3.29 -6.69 -16.25
C ARG A 153 -1.81 -6.92 -16.54
N GLN A 154 -0.97 -5.90 -16.41
CA GLN A 154 0.48 -5.95 -16.63
C GLN A 154 1.23 -5.71 -15.32
N VAL A 155 0.92 -6.48 -14.25
CA VAL A 155 1.56 -6.31 -12.93
C VAL A 155 3.08 -6.44 -13.03
N GLU A 156 3.54 -7.43 -13.77
CA GLU A 156 4.95 -7.75 -13.96
C GLU A 156 5.65 -6.62 -14.72
N GLU A 157 5.06 -6.13 -15.82
CA GLU A 157 5.64 -5.03 -16.60
C GLU A 157 5.62 -3.72 -15.81
N THR A 158 4.56 -3.46 -15.06
CA THR A 158 4.43 -2.29 -14.17
C THR A 158 5.46 -2.34 -13.05
N ALA A 159 5.64 -3.48 -12.40
CA ALA A 159 6.65 -3.66 -11.38
C ALA A 159 8.05 -3.47 -11.96
N GLN A 160 8.30 -4.03 -13.15
CA GLN A 160 9.58 -3.87 -13.82
C GLN A 160 9.86 -2.40 -14.16
N MET A 161 8.86 -1.66 -14.63
CA MET A 161 8.94 -0.23 -14.89
C MET A 161 9.21 0.56 -13.59
N ILE A 162 8.44 0.34 -12.52
CA ILE A 162 8.63 1.02 -11.21
C ILE A 162 10.05 0.78 -10.69
N VAL A 163 10.51 -0.47 -10.65
CA VAL A 163 11.85 -0.82 -10.16
C VAL A 163 12.93 -0.21 -11.05
N ASN A 164 12.73 -0.17 -12.37
CA ASN A 164 13.67 0.49 -13.29
C ASN A 164 13.76 1.99 -13.04
N ILE A 165 12.62 2.70 -12.97
CA ILE A 165 12.56 4.14 -12.69
C ILE A 165 13.20 4.43 -11.34
N PHE A 166 12.84 3.67 -10.30
CA PHE A 166 13.38 3.83 -8.97
C PHE A 166 14.90 3.65 -8.97
N LEU A 167 15.40 2.50 -9.45
CA LEU A 167 16.82 2.20 -9.44
C LEU A 167 17.63 3.12 -10.35
N GLN A 168 17.10 3.59 -11.48
CA GLN A 168 17.79 4.59 -12.30
C GLN A 168 17.85 5.96 -11.64
N GLY A 169 16.77 6.37 -10.95
CA GLY A 169 16.71 7.64 -10.23
C GLY A 169 17.58 7.70 -8.97
N VAL A 170 17.98 6.54 -8.43
CA VAL A 170 18.85 6.44 -7.24
C VAL A 170 20.23 5.85 -7.54
N LYS A 171 20.52 5.63 -8.83
CA LYS A 171 21.82 5.17 -9.31
C LYS A 171 22.76 6.35 -9.51
N LYS A 172 24.05 6.05 -9.31
CA LYS A 172 25.16 6.96 -9.54
C LYS A 172 25.10 7.63 -10.89
N THR A 173 24.78 8.93 -10.90
CA THR A 173 25.09 9.77 -12.06
C THR A 173 26.60 9.82 -12.13
N THR A 174 27.17 9.06 -13.06
CA THR A 174 28.62 9.00 -13.29
C THR A 174 29.06 10.24 -14.04
#